data_AF-A0A953UIT8-F1
#
_entry.id   AF-A0A953UIT8-F1
#
_cell.length_a   1.000
_cell.length_b   1.000
_cell.length_c   1.000
_cell.angle_alpha   90.00
_cell.angle_beta   90.00
_cell.angle_gamma   90.00
#
_symmetry.space_group_name_H-M   'P 1'
#
loop_
_entity.id
_entity.type
_entity.pdbx_description
1 polymer ?
#
loop_
_entity_poly.entity_id
_entity_poly.type
_entity_poly.pdbx_seq_one_letter_code
_entity_poly.pdbx_strand_id
1 'polypeptide(L)'
;MLTFIQFIEEIAKKDLMIPPADVERMQERFGDKVLKMGHLQEDGSMLVPVDCVLEAAQSLGTQTLTEAAEILKNGEMVNMLQSGETLVERVGEARERKLRELIGKFQSESNETHAHHQWKEIEKMVFGGDYPD
;
A
#
# COMPACT_ATOMS: atom_id res chain seq x y z
N MET A 1 -12.72 -9.93 22.65
CA MET A 1 -11.26 -10.00 22.87
C MET A 1 -10.70 -10.70 21.65
N LEU A 2 -9.89 -10.01 20.84
CA LEU A 2 -9.31 -10.62 19.64
C LEU A 2 -8.25 -11.64 20.06
N THR A 3 -8.15 -12.74 19.32
CA THR A 3 -6.97 -13.61 19.43
C THR A 3 -5.76 -12.87 18.89
N PHE A 4 -4.55 -13.32 19.24
CA PHE A 4 -3.32 -12.74 18.70
C PHE A 4 -3.31 -12.78 17.16
N ILE A 5 -3.79 -13.86 16.55
CA ILE A 5 -3.90 -14.00 15.09
C ILE A 5 -4.84 -12.94 14.51
N GLN A 6 -6.05 -12.81 15.06
CA GLN A 6 -7.02 -11.81 14.62
C GLN A 6 -6.51 -10.38 14.82
N PHE A 7 -5.78 -10.13 15.91
CA PHE A 7 -5.18 -8.82 16.15
C PHE A 7 -4.11 -8.47 15.10
N ILE A 8 -3.28 -9.44 14.70
CA ILE A 8 -2.28 -9.25 13.63
C ILE A 8 -2.96 -9.04 12.27
N GLU A 9 -4.01 -9.81 11.97
CA GLU A 9 -4.82 -9.63 10.74
C GLU A 9 -5.46 -8.24 10.68
N GLU A 10 -5.97 -7.73 11.80
CA GLU A 10 -6.58 -6.40 11.87
C GLU A 10 -5.55 -5.27 11.78
N ILE A 11 -4.32 -5.48 12.24
CA ILE A 11 -3.22 -4.52 12.01
C ILE A 11 -2.81 -4.50 10.53
N ALA A 12 -2.72 -5.66 9.89
CA ALA A 12 -2.34 -5.77 8.49
C ALA A 12 -3.32 -5.09 7.54
N LYS A 13 -4.61 -5.00 7.94
CA LYS A 13 -5.67 -4.28 7.21
C LYS A 13 -5.65 -2.77 7.39
N LYS A 14 -4.78 -2.22 8.25
CA LYS A 14 -4.71 -0.77 8.45
C LYS A 14 -3.97 -0.08 7.31
N ASP A 15 -4.37 1.16 7.08
CA ASP A 15 -3.65 2.06 6.20
C ASP A 15 -2.67 2.92 7.00
N LEU A 16 -1.48 3.09 6.44
CA LEU A 16 -0.52 4.12 6.81
C LEU A 16 -0.90 5.41 6.11
N MET A 17 -1.03 6.51 6.87
CA MET A 17 -1.26 7.84 6.31
C MET A 17 0.07 8.53 6.02
N ILE A 18 0.26 8.92 4.76
CA ILE A 18 1.37 9.77 4.31
C ILE A 18 0.83 11.22 4.19
N PRO A 19 1.42 12.19 4.91
CA PRO A 19 0.98 13.59 4.85
C PRO A 19 1.11 14.20 3.44
N PRO A 20 0.29 15.21 3.08
CA PRO A 20 0.32 15.82 1.74
C PRO A 20 1.70 16.31 1.30
N ALA A 21 2.43 16.98 2.21
CA ALA A 21 3.78 17.48 1.93
C ALA A 21 4.80 16.35 1.64
N ASP A 22 4.57 15.14 2.15
CA ASP A 22 5.43 13.99 1.89
C ASP A 22 5.05 13.34 0.56
N VAL A 23 3.74 13.28 0.25
CA VAL A 23 3.24 12.82 -1.05
C VAL A 23 3.76 13.69 -2.20
N GLU A 24 3.70 15.01 -2.07
CA GLU A 24 4.21 15.95 -3.07
C GLU A 24 5.71 15.76 -3.28
N ARG A 25 6.50 15.71 -2.20
CA ARG A 25 7.95 15.47 -2.29
C ARG A 25 8.28 14.13 -2.94
N MET A 26 7.50 13.08 -2.64
CA MET A 26 7.67 11.78 -3.27
C MET A 26 7.30 11.83 -4.76
N GLN A 27 6.22 12.52 -5.14
CA GLN A 27 5.81 12.65 -6.55
C GLN A 27 6.82 13.47 -7.37
N GLU A 28 7.34 14.57 -6.85
CA GLU A 28 8.40 15.34 -7.52
C GLU A 28 9.64 14.48 -7.82
N ARG A 29 9.89 13.50 -6.95
CA ARG A 29 11.11 12.70 -6.98
C ARG A 29 10.99 11.40 -7.75
N PHE A 30 9.87 10.72 -7.60
CA PHE A 30 9.64 9.38 -8.15
C PHE A 30 8.57 9.40 -9.26
N GLY A 31 7.85 10.50 -9.44
CA GLY A 31 6.77 10.65 -10.42
C GLY A 31 5.47 9.96 -10.00
N ASP A 32 4.57 9.80 -10.96
CA ASP A 32 3.20 9.31 -10.74
C ASP A 32 3.11 7.87 -10.20
N LYS A 33 4.21 7.12 -10.20
CA LYS A 33 4.26 5.78 -9.58
C LYS A 33 3.93 5.82 -8.07
N VAL A 34 4.14 6.96 -7.41
CA VAL A 34 3.73 7.17 -6.01
C VAL A 34 2.23 6.99 -5.85
N LEU A 35 1.42 7.41 -6.83
CA LEU A 35 -0.04 7.24 -6.81
C LEU A 35 -0.48 5.78 -6.85
N LYS A 36 0.39 4.85 -7.23
CA LYS A 36 0.09 3.41 -7.20
C LYS A 36 0.15 2.81 -5.81
N MET A 37 0.88 3.45 -4.88
CA MET A 37 1.11 2.92 -3.54
C MET A 37 -0.18 2.83 -2.72
N GLY A 38 -1.14 3.72 -2.96
CA GLY A 38 -2.32 3.85 -2.11
C GLY A 38 -3.39 4.76 -2.70
N HIS A 39 -4.28 5.23 -1.83
CA HIS A 39 -5.36 6.14 -2.19
C HIS A 39 -5.01 7.57 -1.82
N LEU A 40 -4.95 8.45 -2.83
CA LEU A 40 -4.84 9.89 -2.62
C LEU A 40 -6.19 10.42 -2.14
N GLN A 41 -6.18 11.14 -1.03
CA GLN A 41 -7.33 11.77 -0.40
C GLN A 41 -7.54 13.19 -0.94
N GLU A 42 -8.72 13.76 -0.70
CA GLU A 42 -9.06 15.12 -1.14
C GLU A 42 -8.15 16.19 -0.51
N ASP A 43 -7.61 15.94 0.68
CA ASP A 43 -6.68 16.82 1.38
C ASP A 43 -5.22 16.70 0.89
N GLY A 44 -4.96 15.82 -0.09
CA GLY A 44 -3.65 15.52 -0.65
C GLY A 44 -2.86 14.46 0.13
N SER A 45 -3.37 13.94 1.24
CA SER A 45 -2.74 12.83 1.96
C SER A 45 -2.91 11.51 1.21
N MET A 46 -2.10 10.50 1.53
CA MET A 46 -2.22 9.17 0.91
C MET A 46 -2.38 8.08 1.95
N LEU A 47 -3.39 7.23 1.78
CA LEU A 47 -3.59 6.01 2.56
C LEU A 47 -2.93 4.83 1.84
N VAL A 48 -1.91 4.24 2.45
CA VAL A 48 -1.15 3.11 1.91
C VAL A 48 -1.37 1.88 2.78
N PRO A 49 -1.84 0.74 2.25
CA PRO A 49 -2.03 -0.47 3.05
C PRO A 49 -0.73 -0.95 3.68
N VAL A 50 -0.74 -1.17 5.00
CA VAL A 50 0.47 -1.56 5.76
C VAL A 50 1.04 -2.89 5.29
N ASP A 51 0.18 -3.84 4.92
CA ASP A 51 0.63 -5.14 4.43
C ASP A 51 1.40 -5.05 3.11
N CYS A 52 1.02 -4.15 2.21
CA CYS A 52 1.74 -3.89 0.96
C CYS A 52 3.13 -3.29 1.24
N VAL A 53 3.25 -2.43 2.26
CA VAL A 53 4.54 -1.91 2.73
C VAL A 53 5.42 -3.02 3.32
N LEU A 54 4.83 -3.90 4.13
CA LEU A 54 5.54 -5.04 4.73
C LEU A 54 6.02 -6.02 3.67
N GLU A 55 5.20 -6.33 2.68
CA GLU A 55 5.57 -7.22 1.57
C GLU A 55 6.72 -6.61 0.76
N ALA A 56 6.60 -5.33 0.39
CA ALA A 56 7.66 -4.61 -0.30
C ALA A 56 8.96 -4.62 0.51
N ALA A 57 8.88 -4.38 1.82
CA ALA A 57 10.02 -4.42 2.72
C ALA A 57 10.69 -5.81 2.76
N GLN A 58 9.90 -6.87 2.89
CA GLN A 58 10.42 -8.25 2.87
C GLN A 58 11.10 -8.59 1.54
N SER A 59 10.62 -8.03 0.43
CA SER A 59 11.21 -8.25 -0.89
C SER A 59 12.55 -7.53 -1.11
N LEU A 60 12.82 -6.43 -0.39
CA LEU A 60 13.94 -5.53 -0.67
C LEU A 60 15.20 -5.82 0.15
N GLY A 61 15.13 -6.66 1.17
CA GLY A 61 16.27 -6.91 2.06
C GLY A 61 16.65 -5.68 2.91
N THR A 62 17.29 -5.93 4.05
CA THR A 62 17.47 -4.94 5.12
C THR A 62 18.32 -3.73 4.71
N GLN A 63 19.30 -3.94 3.82
CA GLN A 63 20.21 -2.88 3.38
C GLN A 63 19.51 -1.87 2.48
N THR A 64 18.80 -2.33 1.44
CA THR A 64 18.03 -1.48 0.53
C THR A 64 16.90 -0.74 1.24
N LEU A 65 16.29 -1.35 2.26
CA LEU A 65 15.30 -0.66 3.11
C LEU A 65 15.90 0.50 3.91
N THR A 66 17.09 0.30 4.47
CA THR A 66 17.77 1.33 5.26
C THR A 66 18.16 2.51 4.36
N GLU A 67 18.64 2.21 3.15
CA GLU A 67 18.93 3.21 2.12
C GLU A 67 17.65 3.93 1.69
N ALA A 68 16.55 3.20 1.43
CA ALA A 68 15.23 3.75 1.10
C ALA A 68 14.76 4.77 2.15
N ALA A 69 14.88 4.42 3.44
CA ALA A 69 14.48 5.29 4.55
C ALA A 69 15.31 6.58 4.63
N GLU A 70 16.62 6.50 4.39
CA GLU A 70 17.51 7.68 4.42
C GLU A 70 17.29 8.62 3.23
N ILE A 71 16.93 8.10 2.06
CA ILE A 71 16.57 8.91 0.89
C ILE A 71 15.30 9.70 1.15
N LEU A 72 14.27 9.04 1.69
CA LEU A 72 12.98 9.67 2.00
C LEU A 72 13.16 10.82 3.01
N LYS A 73 14.17 10.74 3.89
CA LYS A 73 14.52 11.81 4.84
C LYS A 73 15.34 12.94 4.24
N ASN A 74 16.42 12.62 3.50
CA ASN A 74 17.55 13.56 3.34
C ASN A 74 17.82 14.06 1.92
N GLY A 75 17.11 13.61 0.87
CA GLY A 75 17.13 14.29 -0.44
C GLY A 75 18.39 14.17 -1.31
N GLU A 76 19.61 14.04 -0.74
CA GLU A 76 20.84 14.48 -1.45
C GLU A 76 21.68 13.39 -2.14
N MET A 77 21.42 12.09 -1.95
CA MET A 77 22.28 11.03 -2.51
C MET A 77 21.71 10.35 -3.76
N VAL A 78 22.28 10.69 -4.92
CA VAL A 78 21.84 10.26 -6.26
C VAL A 78 21.97 8.74 -6.50
N ASN A 79 22.98 8.08 -5.94
CA ASN A 79 23.13 6.62 -6.06
C ASN A 79 22.15 5.83 -5.19
N MET A 80 21.55 6.49 -4.20
CA MET A 80 20.56 5.86 -3.33
C MET A 80 19.14 6.01 -3.89
N LEU A 81 18.83 7.03 -4.69
CA LEU A 81 17.52 7.24 -5.35
C LEU A 81 16.86 5.95 -5.88
N GLN A 82 17.65 5.06 -6.46
CA GLN A 82 17.18 3.75 -6.96
C GLN A 82 16.54 2.90 -5.86
N SER A 83 17.07 2.87 -4.64
CA SER A 83 16.52 2.11 -3.51
C SER A 83 15.16 2.67 -3.05
N GLY A 84 15.01 4.00 -3.04
CA GLY A 84 13.74 4.67 -2.72
C GLY A 84 12.69 4.47 -3.82
N GLU A 85 13.08 4.62 -5.08
CA GLU A 85 12.24 4.34 -6.24
C GLU A 85 11.80 2.87 -6.27
N THR A 86 12.73 1.95 -6.01
CA THR A 86 12.42 0.52 -5.93
C THR A 86 11.41 0.25 -4.81
N LEU A 87 11.55 0.87 -3.64
CA LEU A 87 10.54 0.73 -2.57
C LEU A 87 9.16 1.18 -3.02
N VAL A 88 9.05 2.37 -3.63
CA VAL A 88 7.78 2.91 -4.16
C VAL A 88 7.16 1.95 -5.18
N GLU A 89 7.97 1.44 -6.12
CA GLU A 89 7.50 0.47 -7.12
C GLU A 89 7.03 -0.83 -6.49
N ARG A 90 7.79 -1.40 -5.55
CA ARG A 90 7.45 -2.65 -4.87
C ARG A 90 6.15 -2.55 -4.07
N VAL A 91 5.88 -1.42 -3.44
CA VAL A 91 4.60 -1.19 -2.75
C VAL A 91 3.45 -1.16 -3.75
N GLY A 92 3.63 -0.48 -4.89
CA GLY A 92 2.65 -0.49 -5.99
C GLY A 92 2.40 -1.90 -6.54
N GLU A 93 3.45 -2.67 -6.79
CA GLU A 93 3.37 -4.06 -7.27
C GLU A 93 2.66 -4.99 -6.27
N ALA A 94 2.97 -4.87 -4.98
CA ALA A 94 2.32 -5.64 -3.93
C ALA A 94 0.81 -5.34 -3.89
N ARG A 95 0.44 -4.06 -3.98
CA ARG A 95 -0.95 -3.62 -4.04
C ARG A 95 -1.66 -4.14 -5.30
N GLU A 96 -1.07 -4.03 -6.48
CA GLU A 96 -1.64 -4.56 -7.73
C GLU A 96 -1.86 -6.08 -7.66
N ARG A 97 -0.92 -6.83 -7.07
CA ARG A 97 -1.03 -8.29 -6.91
C ARG A 97 -2.16 -8.67 -5.96
N LYS A 98 -2.25 -8.00 -4.81
CA LYS A 98 -3.31 -8.24 -3.82
C LYS A 98 -4.70 -7.95 -4.41
N LEU A 99 -4.84 -6.89 -5.20
CA LEU A 99 -6.11 -6.61 -5.90
C LEU A 99 -6.48 -7.75 -6.88
N ARG A 100 -5.49 -8.26 -7.63
CA ARG A 100 -5.71 -9.40 -8.55
C ARG A 100 -6.13 -10.67 -7.82
N GLU A 101 -5.54 -10.94 -6.66
CA GLU A 101 -5.91 -12.09 -5.82
C GLU A 101 -7.32 -11.95 -5.24
N LEU A 102 -7.71 -10.75 -4.78
CA LEU A 102 -9.06 -10.49 -4.30
C LEU A 102 -10.12 -10.67 -5.40
N ILE A 103 -9.86 -10.13 -6.60
CA ILE A 103 -10.73 -10.32 -7.76
C ILE A 103 -10.83 -11.81 -8.12
N GLY A 104 -9.72 -12.54 -8.10
CA GLY A 104 -9.71 -13.98 -8.36
C GLY A 104 -10.56 -14.76 -7.35
N LYS A 105 -10.42 -14.45 -6.05
CA LYS A 105 -11.24 -15.05 -4.98
C LYS A 105 -12.72 -14.76 -5.20
N PHE A 106 -13.08 -13.51 -5.45
CA PHE A 106 -14.45 -13.07 -5.75
C PHE A 106 -15.07 -13.82 -6.92
N GLN A 107 -14.36 -13.93 -8.04
CA GLN A 107 -14.85 -14.63 -9.23
C GLN A 107 -15.06 -16.14 -9.01
N SER A 108 -14.33 -16.73 -8.06
CA SER A 108 -14.43 -18.15 -7.73
C SER A 108 -15.38 -18.46 -6.56
N GLU A 109 -15.88 -17.43 -5.88
CA GLU A 109 -16.70 -17.59 -4.68
C GLU A 109 -18.14 -17.92 -5.05
N SER A 110 -18.68 -18.95 -4.40
CA SER A 110 -20.05 -19.44 -4.63
C SER A 110 -21.00 -19.05 -3.50
N ASN A 111 -20.45 -18.60 -2.37
CA ASN A 111 -21.21 -18.07 -1.25
C ASN A 111 -21.43 -16.56 -1.40
N GLU A 112 -22.69 -16.15 -1.56
CA GLU A 112 -23.07 -14.74 -1.76
C GLU A 112 -22.58 -13.80 -0.63
N THR A 113 -22.60 -14.25 0.63
CA THR A 113 -22.13 -13.45 1.77
C THR A 113 -20.62 -13.21 1.70
N HIS A 114 -19.86 -14.23 1.33
CA HIS A 114 -18.41 -14.11 1.17
C HIS A 114 -18.05 -13.27 -0.06
N ALA A 115 -18.78 -13.44 -1.16
CA ALA A 115 -18.62 -12.64 -2.36
C ALA A 115 -18.89 -11.16 -2.06
N HIS A 116 -19.92 -10.85 -1.28
CA HIS A 116 -20.21 -9.48 -0.83
C HIS A 116 -19.08 -8.88 -0.01
N HIS A 117 -18.53 -9.63 0.96
CA HIS A 117 -17.38 -9.16 1.74
C HIS A 117 -16.15 -8.92 0.85
N GLN A 118 -15.85 -9.82 -0.08
CA GLN A 118 -14.73 -9.67 -1.00
C GLN A 118 -14.93 -8.47 -1.94
N TRP A 119 -16.17 -8.22 -2.38
CA TRP A 119 -16.52 -7.04 -3.16
C TRP A 119 -16.25 -5.75 -2.39
N LYS A 120 -16.63 -5.68 -1.10
CA LYS A 120 -16.32 -4.52 -0.25
C LYS A 120 -14.82 -4.28 -0.09
N GLU A 121 -14.02 -5.34 0.04
CA GLU A 121 -12.57 -5.21 0.09
C GLU A 121 -12.00 -4.70 -1.24
N ILE A 122 -12.55 -5.13 -2.38
CA ILE A 122 -12.19 -4.61 -3.71
C ILE A 122 -12.57 -3.13 -3.84
N GLU A 123 -13.80 -2.74 -3.46
CA GLU A 123 -14.26 -1.34 -3.51
C GLU A 123 -13.34 -0.44 -2.68
N LYS A 124 -13.05 -0.86 -1.45
CA LYS A 124 -12.13 -0.13 -0.58
C LYS A 124 -10.74 0.02 -1.21
N MET A 125 -10.23 -1.05 -1.82
CA MET A 125 -8.90 -1.06 -2.43
C MET A 125 -8.82 -0.32 -3.77
N VAL A 126 -9.93 -0.10 -4.47
CA VAL A 126 -9.95 0.64 -5.75
C VAL A 126 -10.30 2.11 -5.52
N PHE A 127 -11.19 2.40 -4.59
CA PHE A 127 -11.74 3.75 -4.41
C PHE A 127 -11.39 4.41 -3.07
N GLY A 128 -10.81 3.68 -2.11
CA GLY A 128 -10.27 4.25 -0.88
C GLY A 128 -11.29 4.54 0.23
N GLY A 129 -12.54 4.10 0.07
CA GLY A 129 -13.61 4.32 1.03
C GLY A 129 -14.36 3.04 1.41
N ASP A 130 -14.94 3.03 2.61
CA ASP A 130 -15.94 2.03 2.99
C ASP A 130 -17.29 2.51 2.42
N TYR A 131 -17.73 1.93 1.30
CA TYR A 131 -18.99 2.30 0.64
C TYR A 131 -20.16 1.63 1.35
N PRO A 132 -21.20 2.37 1.77
CA PRO A 132 -22.43 1.76 2.28
C PRO A 132 -23.13 0.97 1.17
N ASP A 133 -23.88 -0.05 1.57
CA ASP A 133 -24.75 -0.87 0.69
C ASP A 133 -25.96 -0.10 0.17
#